data_AF-A0A8K0KNM1-F1
#
_entry.id   AF-A0A8K0KNM1-F1
#
_cell.length_a   1.000
_cell.length_b   1.000
_cell.length_c   1.000
_cell.angle_alpha   90.00
_cell.angle_beta   90.00
_cell.angle_gamma   90.00
#
_symmetry.space_group_name_H-M   'P 1'
#
loop_
_entity.id
_entity.type
_entity.pdbx_description
1 polymer ?
#
loop_
_entity_poly.entity_id
_entity_poly.type
_entity_poly.pdbx_seq_one_letter_code
_entity_poly.pdbx_strand_id
1 'polypeptide(L)'
;MIKVCGIDDVILSCTNSSRMGCAGYVIRMGNDQIPKRLTMGKPDGTRSQGRPKKRWLDSINAYMNAIGVRNWREVAIRREEWRKTQWVFCRVVGTTTHTGL
;
A
#
# COMPACT_ATOMS: atom_id res chain seq x y z
N MET A 1 -16.24 1.15 20.66
CA MET A 1 -15.39 2.26 20.21
C MET A 1 -15.53 2.36 18.69
N ILE A 2 -16.52 3.11 18.21
CA ILE A 2 -16.78 3.26 16.77
C ILE A 2 -15.79 4.30 16.25
N LYS A 3 -14.85 3.88 15.41
CA LYS A 3 -13.90 4.80 14.77
C LYS A 3 -14.64 5.47 13.62
N VAL A 4 -15.07 6.72 13.82
CA VAL A 4 -15.58 7.56 12.73
C VAL A 4 -14.41 7.75 11.76
N CYS A 5 -14.60 7.34 10.51
CA CYS A 5 -13.60 7.48 9.45
C CYS A 5 -13.55 8.97 9.05
N GLY A 6 -12.46 9.68 9.35
CA GLY A 6 -12.28 11.06 8.92
C GLY A 6 -12.04 11.15 7.41
N ILE A 7 -12.15 12.35 6.83
CA ILE A 7 -11.79 12.60 5.42
C ILE A 7 -10.36 12.12 5.11
N ASP A 8 -9.44 12.30 6.06
CA ASP A 8 -8.06 11.84 5.95
C ASP A 8 -7.93 10.31 5.84
N ASP A 9 -8.80 9.56 6.54
CA ASP A 9 -8.82 8.09 6.48
C ASP A 9 -9.29 7.61 5.10
N VAL A 10 -10.27 8.30 4.50
CA VAL A 10 -10.77 8.01 3.15
C VAL A 10 -9.70 8.28 2.09
N ILE A 11 -9.02 9.44 2.17
CA ILE A 11 -7.95 9.79 1.23
C ILE A 11 -6.78 8.81 1.33
N LEU A 12 -6.35 8.49 2.56
CA LEU A 12 -5.27 7.54 2.80
C LEU A 12 -5.63 6.15 2.26
N SER A 13 -6.89 5.73 2.40
CA SER A 13 -7.41 4.47 1.85
C SER A 13 -7.32 4.41 0.33
N CYS A 14 -7.87 5.40 -0.39
CA CYS A 14 -7.81 5.45 -1.85
C CYS A 14 -6.36 5.43 -2.35
N THR A 15 -5.48 6.18 -1.68
CA THR A 15 -4.07 6.24 -2.05
C THR A 15 -3.38 4.88 -1.83
N ASN A 16 -3.67 4.18 -0.74
CA ASN A 16 -3.08 2.87 -0.45
C ASN A 16 -3.58 1.77 -1.39
N SER A 17 -4.85 1.81 -1.79
CA SER A 17 -5.41 0.90 -2.81
C SER A 17 -4.67 1.01 -4.14
N SER A 18 -4.45 2.23 -4.64
CA SER A 18 -3.65 2.48 -5.86
C SER A 18 -2.20 2.00 -5.70
N ARG A 19 -1.57 2.28 -4.55
CA ARG A 19 -0.20 1.80 -4.26
C ARG A 19 -0.13 0.29 -4.25
N MET A 20 -1.13 -0.42 -3.73
CA MET A 20 -1.17 -1.88 -3.74
C MET A 20 -1.36 -2.43 -5.15
N GLY A 21 -2.17 -1.79 -6.00
CA GLY A 21 -2.28 -2.16 -7.42
C GLY A 21 -0.91 -2.16 -8.09
N CYS A 22 -0.19 -1.04 -7.97
CA CYS A 22 1.16 -0.89 -8.51
C CYS A 22 2.18 -1.85 -7.86
N ALA A 23 2.13 -2.04 -6.53
CA ALA A 23 3.06 -2.92 -5.83
C ALA A 23 2.91 -4.38 -6.27
N GLY A 24 1.67 -4.86 -6.40
CA GLY A 24 1.40 -6.19 -6.92
C GLY A 24 1.89 -6.34 -8.36
N TYR A 25 1.67 -5.33 -9.20
CA TYR A 25 2.19 -5.32 -10.57
C TYR A 25 3.72 -5.42 -10.59
N VAL A 26 4.42 -4.61 -9.79
CA VAL A 26 5.89 -4.59 -9.69
C VAL A 26 6.46 -5.92 -9.21
N ILE A 27 5.85 -6.56 -8.23
CA ILE A 27 6.33 -7.86 -7.73
C ILE A 27 6.21 -8.95 -8.80
N ARG A 28 5.14 -8.91 -9.60
CA ARG A 28 4.87 -9.91 -10.65
C ARG A 28 5.64 -9.67 -11.95
N MET A 29 6.26 -8.51 -12.13
CA MET A 29 7.17 -8.26 -13.25
C MET A 29 8.42 -9.16 -13.20
N GLY A 30 9.05 -9.37 -14.36
CA GLY A 30 10.36 -10.01 -14.46
C GLY A 30 11.44 -9.23 -13.71
N ASN A 31 12.47 -9.92 -13.22
CA ASN A 31 13.56 -9.31 -12.45
C ASN A 31 14.48 -8.40 -13.28
N ASP A 32 14.48 -8.60 -14.58
CA ASP A 32 15.17 -7.82 -15.61
C ASP A 32 14.49 -6.47 -15.88
N GLN A 33 13.18 -6.37 -15.62
CA GLN A 33 12.41 -5.17 -15.92
C GLN A 33 12.80 -3.99 -15.03
N ILE A 34 13.03 -2.84 -15.68
CA ILE A 34 13.49 -1.59 -15.04
C ILE A 34 12.65 -1.21 -13.81
N PRO A 35 11.30 -1.24 -13.82
CA PRO A 35 10.53 -0.81 -12.66
C PRO A 35 10.78 -1.69 -11.42
N LYS A 36 10.95 -3.01 -11.61
CA LYS A 36 11.24 -3.94 -10.52
C LYS A 36 12.66 -3.74 -10.00
N ARG A 37 13.64 -3.60 -10.89
CA ARG A 37 15.04 -3.32 -10.54
C ARG A 37 15.19 -2.01 -9.77
N LEU A 38 14.53 -0.95 -10.21
CA LEU A 38 14.59 0.36 -9.56
C LEU A 38 13.91 0.35 -8.18
N THR A 39 12.76 -0.31 -8.08
CA THR A 39 11.99 -0.36 -6.83
C THR A 39 12.64 -1.26 -5.78
N MET A 40 13.13 -2.43 -6.19
CA MET A 40 13.72 -3.44 -5.28
C MET A 40 15.22 -3.25 -5.10
N GLY A 41 15.86 -2.54 -6.03
CA GLY A 41 17.26 -2.18 -5.95
C GLY A 41 17.53 -1.28 -4.75
N LYS A 42 18.68 -1.49 -4.12
CA LYS A 42 19.26 -0.57 -3.16
C LYS A 42 20.31 0.24 -3.91
N PRO A 43 19.98 1.45 -4.42
CA PRO A 43 20.99 2.31 -4.99
C PRO A 43 21.99 2.67 -3.88
N ASP A 44 23.27 2.47 -4.17
CA ASP A 44 24.34 2.77 -3.23
C ASP A 44 24.52 4.28 -3.06
N GLY A 45 24.99 4.70 -1.88
CA GLY A 45 25.30 6.09 -1.57
C GLY A 45 24.27 6.82 -0.67
N THR A 46 24.70 7.98 -0.18
CA THR A 46 23.93 8.82 0.75
C THR A 46 23.03 9.77 -0.02
N ARG A 47 21.75 9.86 0.37
CA ARG A 47 20.83 10.84 -0.23
C ARG A 47 21.21 12.27 0.16
N SER A 48 21.07 13.20 -0.78
CA SER A 48 21.26 14.62 -0.53
C SER A 48 20.31 15.14 0.54
N GLN A 49 20.76 16.18 1.25
CA GLN A 49 19.93 16.88 2.23
C GLN A 49 18.72 17.51 1.54
N GLY A 50 17.55 17.47 2.19
CA GLY A 50 16.29 18.05 1.70
C GLY A 50 15.34 17.06 1.01
N ARG A 51 15.80 15.91 0.49
CA ARG A 51 14.88 14.92 -0.10
C ARG A 51 14.17 14.11 0.99
N PRO A 52 12.85 13.91 0.92
CA PRO A 52 12.14 13.03 1.85
C PRO A 52 12.79 11.65 1.94
N LYS A 53 13.13 11.24 3.16
CA LYS A 53 13.82 9.96 3.42
C LYS A 53 12.91 8.76 3.12
N LYS A 54 11.59 8.90 3.31
CA LYS A 54 10.60 7.83 3.14
C LYS A 54 10.45 7.42 1.68
N ARG A 55 10.67 6.15 1.38
CA ARG A 55 10.46 5.55 0.06
C ARG A 55 9.00 5.16 -0.11
N TRP A 56 8.55 5.06 -1.36
CA TRP A 56 7.23 4.50 -1.69
C TRP A 56 7.03 3.11 -1.08
N LEU A 57 8.06 2.26 -1.13
CA LEU A 57 8.07 0.93 -0.54
C LEU A 57 7.87 0.96 0.99
N ASP A 58 8.40 1.97 1.69
CA ASP A 58 8.26 2.11 3.13
C ASP A 58 6.80 2.41 3.52
N SER A 59 6.10 3.20 2.72
CA SER A 59 4.66 3.44 2.91
C SER A 59 3.83 2.17 2.72
N ILE A 60 4.18 1.33 1.75
CA ILE A 60 3.53 0.02 1.56
C ILE A 60 3.82 -0.89 2.74
N ASN A 61 5.07 -0.98 3.19
CA ASN A 61 5.44 -1.80 4.35
C ASN A 61 4.68 -1.35 5.60
N ALA A 62 4.60 -0.04 5.86
CA ALA A 62 3.85 0.50 6.99
C ALA A 62 2.36 0.13 6.92
N TYR A 63 1.74 0.25 5.74
CA TYR A 63 0.35 -0.13 5.55
C TYR A 63 0.12 -1.64 5.74
N MET A 64 0.95 -2.48 5.12
CA MET A 64 0.87 -3.94 5.24
C MET A 64 1.02 -4.40 6.69
N ASN A 65 1.94 -3.78 7.44
CA ASN A 65 2.07 -4.00 8.88
C ASN A 65 0.81 -3.58 9.64
N ALA A 66 0.21 -2.43 9.30
CA ALA A 66 -1.02 -1.94 9.95
C ALA A 66 -2.23 -2.86 9.71
N ILE A 67 -2.31 -3.54 8.55
CA ILE A 67 -3.36 -4.52 8.25
C ILE A 67 -2.96 -5.97 8.62
N GLY A 68 -1.82 -6.16 9.27
CA GLY A 68 -1.35 -7.47 9.76
C GLY A 68 -0.83 -8.43 8.68
N VAL A 69 -0.62 -7.97 7.44
CA VAL A 69 -0.11 -8.78 6.34
C VAL A 69 1.42 -8.83 6.40
N ARG A 70 1.95 -9.95 6.88
CA ARG A 70 3.38 -10.24 6.83
C ARG A 70 3.76 -10.79 5.45
N ASN A 71 5.03 -10.65 5.06
CA ASN A 71 5.57 -11.17 3.81
C ASN A 71 4.72 -10.81 2.57
N TRP A 72 4.18 -9.59 2.54
CA TRP A 72 3.22 -9.15 1.51
C TRP A 72 3.72 -9.34 0.08
N ARG A 73 5.04 -9.38 -0.15
CA ARG A 73 5.63 -9.68 -1.46
C ARG A 73 5.27 -11.07 -1.96
N GLU A 74 5.30 -12.07 -1.09
CA GLU A 74 4.90 -13.44 -1.44
C GLU A 74 3.39 -13.51 -1.70
N VAL A 75 2.61 -12.84 -0.85
CA VAL A 75 1.16 -12.67 -1.02
C VAL A 75 0.85 -12.02 -2.37
N ALA A 76 1.61 -11.00 -2.77
CA ALA A 76 1.43 -10.26 -4.01
C ALA A 76 1.64 -11.10 -5.29
N ILE A 77 2.39 -12.21 -5.21
CA ILE A 77 2.56 -13.14 -6.33
C ILE A 77 1.21 -13.80 -6.65
N ARG A 78 0.47 -14.21 -5.61
CA ARG A 78 -0.84 -14.85 -5.73
C ARG A 78 -1.92 -13.78 -5.90
N ARG A 79 -2.42 -13.61 -7.13
CA ARG A 79 -3.41 -12.55 -7.46
C ARG A 79 -4.65 -12.57 -6.56
N GLU A 80 -5.14 -13.76 -6.21
CA GLU A 80 -6.32 -13.91 -5.35
C GLU A 80 -6.04 -13.47 -3.92
N GLU A 81 -4.93 -13.90 -3.33
CA GLU A 81 -4.52 -13.47 -1.99
C GLU A 81 -4.23 -11.97 -1.95
N TRP A 82 -3.59 -11.45 -2.99
CA TRP A 82 -3.35 -10.01 -3.13
C TRP A 82 -4.63 -9.18 -3.22
N ARG A 83 -5.66 -9.69 -3.90
CA ARG A 83 -6.96 -9.00 -3.97
C ARG A 83 -7.61 -8.92 -2.59
N LYS A 84 -7.47 -9.95 -1.75
CA LYS A 84 -8.03 -9.94 -0.38
C LYS A 84 -7.42 -8.82 0.46
N THR A 85 -6.12 -8.53 0.32
CA THR A 85 -5.47 -7.42 1.04
C THR A 85 -5.90 -6.04 0.52
N GLN A 86 -6.30 -5.95 -0.74
CA GLN A 86 -6.91 -4.74 -1.31
C GLN A 86 -8.34 -4.51 -0.84
N TRP A 87 -9.07 -5.60 -0.55
CA TRP A 87 -10.49 -5.59 -0.26
C TRP A 87 -10.84 -5.31 1.20
N VAL A 88 -9.88 -5.44 2.13
CA VAL A 88 -10.11 -5.33 3.58
C VAL A 88 -10.84 -4.03 3.97
N PHE A 89 -10.73 -2.97 3.17
CA PHE A 89 -11.28 -1.65 3.52
C PHE A 89 -12.55 -1.22 2.75
N CYS A 90 -12.93 -1.89 1.66
CA CYS A 90 -14.16 -1.53 0.93
C CYS A 90 -15.43 -1.76 1.79
N ARG A 91 -15.34 -2.53 2.87
CA ARG A 91 -16.44 -2.75 3.83
C ARG A 91 -16.58 -1.63 4.89
N VAL A 92 -15.54 -0.86 5.19
CA VAL A 92 -15.59 0.21 6.22
C VAL A 92 -16.24 1.50 5.69
N VAL A 93 -16.32 1.67 4.36
CA VAL A 93 -16.95 2.84 3.72
C VAL A 93 -18.47 2.65 3.53
N GLY A 94 -19.01 1.47 3.81
CA GLY A 94 -20.43 1.16 3.62
C GLY A 94 -21.35 1.42 4.82
N THR A 95 -20.83 1.80 5.99
CA THR A 95 -21.66 1.97 7.22
C THR A 95 -21.75 3.41 7.73
N THR A 96 -21.14 4.37 7.05
CA THR A 96 -21.30 5.79 7.43
C THR A 96 -22.55 6.33 6.76
N THR A 97 -23.72 5.91 7.28
CA THR A 97 -24.94 6.70 7.16
C THR A 97 -24.63 8.04 7.81
N HIS A 98 -24.47 9.07 6.98
CA HIS A 98 -24.45 10.46 7.41
C HIS A 98 -25.87 10.80 7.91
N THR A 99 -26.20 10.40 9.13
CA THR A 99 -27.36 10.93 9.84
C THR A 99 -26.98 12.34 10.26
N GLY A 100 -27.52 13.31 9.53
CA GLY A 100 -27.46 14.71 9.90
C GLY A 100 -28.17 14.94 11.23
N LEU A 101 -27.52 15.74 12.06
CA LEU A 101 -28.11 16.76 12.92
C LEU A 101 -27.23 17.99 12.80
#